data_AF-A0A529NEG2-F1
#
_entry.id   AF-A0A529NEG2-F1
#
_cell.length_a   1.000
_cell.length_b   1.000
_cell.length_c   1.000
_cell.angle_alpha   90.00
_cell.angle_beta   90.00
_cell.angle_gamma   90.00
#
_symmetry.space_group_name_H-M   'P 1'
#
loop_
_entity.id
_entity.type
_entity.pdbx_description
1 polymer ?
#
loop_
_entity_poly.entity_id
_entity_poly.type
_entity_poly.pdbx_seq_one_letter_code
_entity_poly.pdbx_strand_id
1 'polypeptide(L)' 'MVGVGLIGTGFMGKCHAIAWNAVGTVFPDVAKPRLVHLGEVDEELAKRRATEFGFAKASGDWRAVVNDPEVDVVS' A
#
# COMPACT_ATOMS: atom_id res chain seq x y z
N MET A 1 -4.26 2.88 14.21
CA MET A 1 -4.97 2.68 12.93
C MET A 1 -4.07 1.83 12.07
N VAL A 2 -4.58 0.75 11.47
CA VAL A 2 -3.75 -0.24 10.76
C VAL A 2 -3.06 0.40 9.55
N GLY A 3 -1.73 0.34 9.52
CA GLY A 3 -0.89 0.73 8.39
C GLY A 3 -0.67 -0.43 7.43
N VAL A 4 -0.92 -0.19 6.14
CA VAL A 4 -0.78 -1.18 5.08
C VAL A 4 0.46 -0.88 4.24
N GLY A 5 1.32 -1.87 4.10
CA GLY A 5 2.35 -1.95 3.08
C GLY A 5 1.91 -2.85 1.93
N LEU A 6 2.18 -2.47 0.69
CA LEU A 6 1.84 -3.26 -0.50
C LEU A 6 3.09 -3.55 -1.32
N ILE A 7 3.37 -4.82 -1.62
CA ILE A 7 4.52 -5.22 -2.43
C ILE A 7 4.04 -5.68 -3.81
N GLY A 8 4.34 -4.87 -4.82
CA GLY A 8 4.03 -5.13 -6.22
C GLY A 8 2.65 -4.64 -6.65
N THR A 9 2.55 -4.16 -7.90
CA THR A 9 1.33 -3.63 -8.52
C THR A 9 1.00 -4.30 -9.85
N GLY A 10 1.32 -5.60 -9.93
CA GLY A 10 0.77 -6.49 -10.94
C GLY A 10 -0.76 -6.60 -10.82
N PHE A 11 -1.36 -7.62 -11.45
CA PHE A 11 -2.82 -7.78 -11.42
C PHE A 11 -3.38 -7.82 -9.98
N MET A 12 -2.84 -8.70 -9.12
CA MET A 12 -3.30 -8.82 -7.74
C MET A 12 -2.99 -7.59 -6.89
N GLY A 13 -1.81 -6.99 -7.06
CA GLY A 13 -1.46 -5.77 -6.33
C GLY A 13 -2.45 -4.63 -6.56
N LYS A 14 -2.94 -4.47 -7.80
CA LYS A 14 -3.99 -3.49 -8.13
C LYS A 14 -5.32 -3.82 -7.45
N CYS A 15 -5.73 -5.10 -7.45
CA CYS A 15 -6.94 -5.53 -6.75
C CYS A 15 -6.87 -5.22 -5.25
N HIS A 16 -5.71 -5.48 -4.62
CA HIS A 16 -5.49 -5.19 -3.21
C HIS A 16 -5.50 -3.68 -2.94
N ALA A 17 -4.81 -2.87 -3.76
CA ALA A 17 -4.82 -1.41 -3.64
C ALA A 17 -6.24 -0.82 -3.73
N ILE A 18 -7.09 -1.34 -4.63
CA ILE A 18 -8.49 -0.93 -4.74
C ILE A 18 -9.26 -1.37 -3.50
N ALA A 19 -9.10 -2.61 -3.06
CA ALA A 19 -9.79 -3.14 -1.88
C ALA A 19 -9.47 -2.32 -0.62
N TRP A 20 -8.19 -2.00 -0.39
CA TRP A 20 -7.77 -1.20 0.76
C TRP A 20 -8.35 0.23 0.73
N ASN A 21 -8.43 0.85 -0.44
CA ASN A 21 -9.08 2.16 -0.58
C ASN A 21 -10.60 2.09 -0.36
N ALA A 22 -11.24 0.97 -0.69
CA ALA A 22 -12.69 0.79 -0.61
C ALA A 22 -13.19 0.43 0.80
N VAL A 23 -12.32 0.04 1.75
CA VAL A 23 -12.73 -0.44 3.09
C VAL A 23 -13.73 0.49 3.76
N GLY A 24 -13.45 1.80 3.82
CA GLY A 24 -14.35 2.76 4.49
C GLY A 24 -15.71 2.93 3.80
N THR A 25 -15.79 2.68 2.50
CA THR A 25 -17.06 2.72 1.74
C THR A 25 -17.86 1.43 1.89
N VAL A 26 -17.17 0.28 1.92
CA VAL A 26 -17.80 -1.05 2.00
C VAL A 26 -18.20 -1.42 3.43
N PHE A 27 -17.39 -1.01 4.41
CA PHE A 27 -17.57 -1.33 5.83
C PHE A 27 -17.61 -0.03 6.66
N PRO A 28 -18.77 0.63 6.77
CA PRO A 28 -18.87 1.96 7.40
C PRO A 28 -18.50 1.98 8.88
N ASP A 29 -18.63 0.85 9.58
CA ASP A 29 -18.31 0.71 11.00
C ASP A 29 -16.84 0.35 11.27
N VAL A 30 -16.01 0.24 10.22
CA VAL A 30 -14.59 -0.11 10.31
C VAL A 30 -13.72 1.11 10.03
N ALA A 31 -12.74 1.36 10.90
CA ALA A 31 -11.77 2.44 10.69
C ALA A 31 -10.98 2.23 9.38
N LYS A 32 -10.90 3.27 8.55
CA LYS A 32 -10.16 3.23 7.29
C LYS A 32 -8.67 2.91 7.55
N PRO A 33 -8.08 1.92 6.88
CA PRO A 33 -6.64 1.67 6.95
C PRO A 33 -5.84 2.82 6.34
N ARG A 34 -4.61 2.98 6.80
CA ARG A 34 -3.66 3.94 6.23
C ARG A 34 -2.81 3.23 5.18
N LEU A 35 -2.74 3.78 3.97
CA LEU A 35 -1.87 3.28 2.91
C LEU A 35 -0.47 3.88 3.10
N VAL A 36 0.44 3.08 3.65
CA VAL A 36 1.70 3.58 4.20
C VAL A 36 2.80 3.52 3.17
N HIS A 37 3.16 2.32 2.69
CA HIS A 37 4.37 2.12 1.91
C HIS A 37 4.15 1.14 0.76
N LEU A 38 4.44 1.56 -0.46
CA LEU A 38 4.37 0.72 -1.64
C LEU A 38 5.77 0.33 -2.14
N GLY A 39 6.01 -0.98 -2.27
CA GLY A 39 7.24 -1.54 -2.79
C GLY A 39 7.08 -2.00 -4.23
N GLU A 40 8.05 -1.70 -5.09
CA GLU A 40 8.11 -2.20 -6.47
C GLU A 40 9.51 -2.66 -6.87
N VAL A 41 9.63 -3.19 -8.09
CA VAL A 41 10.92 -3.65 -8.65
C VAL A 41 11.95 -2.54 -8.83
N ASP A 42 11.51 -1.28 -8.93
CA ASP A 42 12.35 -0.10 -9.01
C ASP A 42 11.67 1.13 -8.39
N GLU A 43 12.48 2.13 -8.07
CA GLU A 43 12.08 3.34 -7.36
C GLU A 43 11.12 4.24 -8.17
N GLU A 44 11.27 4.28 -9.49
CA GLU A 44 10.45 5.13 -10.36
C GLU A 44 9.03 4.57 -10.45
N LEU A 45 8.92 3.26 -10.71
CA LEU A 45 7.65 2.56 -10.73
C LEU A 45 6.95 2.64 -9.38
N ALA A 46 7.70 2.45 -8.27
CA ALA A 46 7.15 2.57 -6.93
C ALA A 46 6.48 3.93 -6.71
N LYS A 47 7.18 5.03 -7.00
CA LYS A 47 6.66 6.40 -6.81
C LYS A 47 5.43 6.69 -7.64
N ARG A 48 5.46 6.29 -8.91
CA ARG A 48 4.31 6.46 -9.81
C ARG A 48 3.09 5.72 -9.27
N ARG A 49 3.24 4.45 -8.90
CA ARG A 49 2.14 3.62 -8.42
C ARG A 49 1.63 4.02 -7.05
N ALA A 50 2.52 4.43 -6.14
CA ALA A 50 2.13 4.99 -4.85
C ALA A 50 1.26 6.22 -5.02
N THR A 51 1.60 7.11 -5.97
CA THR A 51 0.78 8.28 -6.30
C THR A 51 -0.59 7.88 -6.86
N GLU A 52 -0.64 6.94 -7.79
CA GLU A 52 -1.89 6.44 -8.40
C GLU A 52 -2.84 5.79 -7.37
N PHE A 53 -2.29 5.05 -6.40
CA PHE A 53 -3.08 4.29 -5.42
C PHE A 53 -3.22 4.96 -4.05
N GLY A 54 -2.56 6.11 -3.84
CA GLY A 54 -2.66 6.90 -2.62
C GLY A 54 -1.82 6.41 -1.44
N PHE A 55 -0.67 5.77 -1.70
CA PHE A 55 0.29 5.39 -0.65
C PHE A 55 1.21 6.56 -0.28
N ALA A 56 1.52 6.71 1.00
CA ALA A 56 2.32 7.83 1.51
C ALA A 56 3.82 7.75 1.19
N LYS A 57 4.38 6.54 1.12
CA LYS A 57 5.79 6.25 0.83
C LYS A 57 5.90 5.24 -0.31
N ALA A 58 7.05 5.25 -0.97
CA ALA A 58 7.35 4.33 -2.05
C ALA A 58 8.83 3.94 -2.03
N SER A 59 9.14 2.70 -2.40
CA SER A 59 10.52 2.20 -2.49
C SER A 59 10.69 1.17 -3.60
N GLY A 60 11.84 1.18 -4.28
CA GLY A 60 12.28 0.11 -5.18
C GLY A 60 12.83 -1.15 -4.49
N ASP A 61 12.70 -1.27 -3.15
CA ASP A 61 13.11 -2.46 -2.39
C ASP A 61 12.01 -2.85 -1.42
N TRP A 62 11.41 -4.03 -1.63
CA TRP A 62 10.35 -4.55 -0.78
C TRP A 62 10.73 -4.68 0.70
N ARG A 63 12.03 -4.81 1.01
CA ARG A 63 12.52 -4.86 2.40
C ARG A 63 12.30 -3.55 3.12
N ALA A 64 12.29 -2.42 2.42
CA ALA A 64 11.98 -1.12 3.02
C ALA A 64 10.52 -1.07 3.49
N VAL A 65 9.59 -1.72 2.78
CA VAL A 65 8.19 -1.87 3.22
C VAL A 65 8.09 -2.70 4.49
N VAL A 66 8.79 -3.85 4.54
CA VAL A 66 8.76 -4.76 5.69
C VAL A 66 9.40 -4.16 6.94
N ASN A 67 10.45 -3.35 6.76
CA ASN A 67 11.16 -2.68 7.86
C ASN A 67 10.54 -1.33 8.24
N ASP A 68 9.47 -0.88 7.58
CA ASP A 68 8.83 0.38 7.92
C ASP A 68 8.04 0.23 9.23
N PRO A 69 8.42 0.94 10.32
CA PRO A 69 7.75 0.82 11.61
C PRO A 69 6.29 1.29 11.59
N GLU A 70 5.87 1.95 10.51
CA GLU A 70 4.50 2.41 10.31
C GLU A 70 3.61 1.39 9.58
N VAL A 71 4.18 0.27 9.09
CA VAL A 71 3.45 -0.82 8.43
C VAL A 71 3.10 -1.91 9.44
N ASP A 72 1.81 -2.14 9.64
CA ASP A 72 1.28 -3.20 10.51
C ASP A 72 0.95 -4.49 9.72
N VAL A 73 0.58 -4.35 8.44
CA VAL A 73 0.20 -5.44 7.54
C VAL A 73 0.94 -5.29 6.22
N VAL A 74 1.61 -6.36 5.79
CA VAL A 74 2.20 -6.47 4.45
C VAL A 74 1.26 -7.26 3.56
N SER A 75 0.89 -6.66 2.44
CA SER A 75 -0.04 -7.18 1.45
C SER A 75 0.62 -7.39 0.10
#